data_AF-A0A7V9FI94-F1
#
_entry.id   AF-A0A7V9FI94-F1
#
_cell.length_a   1.000
_cell.length_b   1.000
_cell.length_c   1.000
_cell.angle_alpha   90.00
_cell.angle_beta   90.00
_cell.angle_gamma   90.00
#
_symmetry.space_group_name_H-M   'P 1'
#
loop_
_entity.id
_entity.type
_entity.pdbx_description
1 polymer ?
#
loop_
_entity_poly.entity_id
_entity_poly.type
_entity_poly.pdbx_seq_one_letter_code
_entity_poly.pdbx_strand_id
1 'polypeptide(L)'
;MINVNLRPNLKRKRAGSPFKGLGESLRGAGTRIKDPLLLVAVLSCAGVAGFLGFVLISTTRELAALEPRLEETRAEHKRFKAFLTEKRHQETIRDSLVAQIGVIRTVDGDRYVWPHVLDEVTKALPAYTWLVDMGIGAAAPSAAPAAAATAATPADSAARAPVHVPVSFTLNGRT
;
A
#
# COMPACT_ATOMS: atom_id res chain seq x y z
N MET A 1 -25.79 -29.90 -0.87
CA MET A 1 -26.94 -30.58 -1.53
C MET A 1 -26.51 -32.01 -1.82
N ILE A 2 -27.17 -33.02 -1.25
CA ILE A 2 -26.79 -34.43 -1.30
C ILE A 2 -27.67 -35.13 -2.34
N ASN A 3 -27.07 -35.67 -3.41
CA ASN A 3 -27.78 -36.44 -4.44
C ASN A 3 -27.78 -37.93 -4.06
N VAL A 4 -28.95 -38.49 -3.76
CA VAL A 4 -29.13 -39.91 -3.42
C VAL A 4 -29.67 -40.65 -4.65
N ASN A 5 -28.97 -41.69 -5.10
CA ASN A 5 -29.30 -42.43 -6.32
C ASN A 5 -30.31 -43.56 -6.01
N LEU A 6 -31.53 -43.45 -6.56
CA LEU A 6 -32.69 -44.29 -6.22
C LEU A 6 -32.88 -45.54 -7.10
N ARG A 7 -31.82 -46.17 -7.62
CA ARG A 7 -31.94 -47.38 -8.45
C ARG A 7 -31.00 -48.50 -8.00
N PRO A 8 -31.44 -49.36 -7.06
CA PRO A 8 -30.57 -50.34 -6.40
C PRO A 8 -30.23 -51.61 -7.20
N ASN A 9 -30.72 -51.80 -8.44
CA ASN A 9 -30.60 -53.10 -9.13
C ASN A 9 -30.32 -53.05 -10.64
N LEU A 10 -29.52 -52.10 -11.10
CA LEU A 10 -28.94 -52.18 -12.46
C LEU A 10 -27.50 -52.71 -12.36
N LYS A 11 -27.32 -54.00 -12.67
CA LYS A 11 -26.00 -54.62 -12.88
C LYS A 11 -25.29 -53.84 -14.00
N ARG A 12 -24.46 -52.88 -13.61
CA ARG A 12 -23.64 -52.09 -14.51
C ARG A 12 -22.67 -53.05 -15.19
N LYS A 13 -22.88 -53.37 -16.47
CA LYS A 13 -21.87 -54.07 -17.27
C LYS A 13 -20.60 -53.23 -17.18
N ARG A 14 -19.61 -53.75 -16.48
CA ARG A 14 -18.28 -53.15 -16.34
C ARG A 14 -17.76 -52.98 -17.76
N ALA A 15 -17.69 -51.74 -18.25
CA ALA A 15 -17.02 -51.44 -19.50
C ALA A 15 -15.63 -52.07 -19.40
N GLY A 16 -15.35 -53.01 -20.31
CA GLY A 16 -14.06 -53.69 -20.34
C GLY A 16 -12.95 -52.64 -20.34
N SER A 17 -11.93 -52.84 -19.52
CA SER A 17 -10.82 -51.91 -19.42
C SER A 17 -10.26 -51.63 -20.82
N PRO A 18 -10.17 -50.36 -21.27
CA PRO A 18 -9.63 -50.02 -22.59
C PRO A 18 -8.19 -50.53 -22.76
N PHE A 19 -7.47 -50.74 -21.66
CA PHE A 19 -6.14 -51.34 -21.64
C PHE A 19 -6.12 -52.83 -22.02
N LYS A 20 -7.21 -53.58 -21.81
CA LYS A 20 -7.27 -55.00 -22.16
C LYS A 20 -7.35 -55.21 -23.68
N GLY A 21 -8.15 -54.39 -24.36
CA GLY A 21 -8.21 -54.37 -25.83
C GLY A 21 -6.92 -53.84 -26.48
N LEU A 22 -6.24 -52.91 -25.80
CA LEU A 22 -4.91 -52.44 -26.21
C LEU A 22 -3.85 -53.56 -26.10
N GLY A 23 -3.86 -54.32 -24.99
CA GLY A 23 -2.96 -55.45 -24.79
C GLY A 23 -3.17 -56.59 -25.79
N GLU A 24 -4.41 -56.88 -26.18
CA GLU A 24 -4.73 -57.86 -27.23
C GLU A 24 -4.31 -57.37 -28.62
N SER A 25 -4.49 -56.08 -28.95
CA SER A 25 -3.97 -55.49 -30.18
C SER A 25 -2.44 -55.51 -30.24
N LEU A 26 -1.75 -55.28 -29.12
CA LEU A 26 -0.29 -55.36 -29.04
C LEU A 26 0.22 -56.79 -29.24
N ARG A 27 -0.49 -57.80 -28.70
CA ARG A 27 -0.18 -59.22 -28.92
C ARG A 27 -0.39 -59.65 -30.38
N GLY A 28 -1.47 -59.18 -31.02
CA GLY A 28 -1.74 -59.41 -32.44
C GLY A 28 -0.80 -58.65 -33.38
N ALA A 29 -0.26 -57.51 -32.94
CA ALA A 29 0.81 -56.81 -33.66
C ALA A 29 2.14 -57.58 -33.55
N GLY A 30 2.45 -58.18 -32.38
CA GLY A 30 3.65 -59.00 -32.14
C GLY A 30 3.89 -60.13 -33.14
N THR A 31 2.82 -60.73 -33.68
CA THR A 31 2.91 -61.78 -34.71
C THR A 31 3.11 -61.24 -36.12
N ARG A 32 2.81 -59.94 -36.35
CA ARG A 32 2.95 -59.22 -37.63
C ARG A 32 4.24 -58.38 -37.73
N ILE A 33 4.93 -58.17 -36.60
CA ILE A 33 6.19 -57.40 -36.44
C ILE A 33 7.43 -58.19 -36.91
N LYS A 34 7.32 -58.96 -38.01
CA LYS A 34 8.51 -59.50 -38.70
C LYS A 34 9.00 -58.59 -39.83
N ASP A 35 8.18 -57.63 -40.24
CA ASP A 35 8.56 -56.63 -41.26
C ASP A 35 9.28 -55.42 -40.64
N PRO A 36 10.51 -55.10 -41.07
CA PRO A 36 11.29 -54.00 -40.50
C PRO A 36 10.60 -52.63 -40.66
N LEU A 37 9.80 -52.45 -41.71
CA LEU A 37 9.05 -51.22 -41.98
C LEU A 37 7.89 -50.99 -40.99
N LEU A 38 7.13 -52.04 -40.65
CA LEU A 38 6.04 -51.94 -39.66
C LEU A 38 6.59 -51.65 -38.25
N LEU A 39 7.76 -52.19 -37.94
CA LEU A 39 8.44 -51.97 -36.66
C LEU A 39 8.80 -50.49 -36.48
N VAL A 40 9.35 -49.84 -37.53
CA VAL A 40 9.65 -48.40 -37.53
C VAL A 40 8.39 -47.56 -37.34
N ALA A 41 7.28 -47.91 -37.99
CA ALA A 41 6.01 -47.19 -37.86
C ALA A 41 5.41 -47.27 -36.45
N VAL A 42 5.49 -48.44 -35.80
CA VAL A 42 5.01 -48.62 -34.42
C VAL A 42 5.92 -47.88 -33.44
N LEU A 43 7.24 -47.96 -33.63
CA LEU A 43 8.22 -47.24 -32.81
C LEU A 43 8.02 -45.72 -32.90
N SER A 44 7.78 -45.18 -34.10
CA SER A 44 7.56 -43.75 -34.28
C SER A 44 6.27 -43.28 -33.59
N CYS A 45 5.18 -44.03 -33.73
CA CYS A 45 3.92 -43.74 -33.05
C CYS A 45 4.07 -43.79 -31.51
N ALA A 46 4.73 -44.83 -31.00
CA ALA A 46 5.02 -44.96 -29.58
C ALA A 46 5.95 -43.84 -29.07
N GLY A 47 6.93 -43.44 -29.87
CA GLY A 47 7.84 -42.33 -29.56
C GLY A 47 7.10 -40.99 -29.43
N VAL A 48 6.21 -40.68 -30.37
CA VAL A 48 5.38 -39.47 -30.32
C VAL A 48 4.45 -39.48 -29.12
N ALA A 49 3.77 -40.61 -28.85
CA ALA A 49 2.88 -40.74 -27.70
C ALA A 49 3.65 -40.62 -26.36
N GLY A 50 4.83 -41.23 -26.27
CA GLY A 50 5.72 -41.11 -25.13
C GLY A 50 6.22 -39.68 -24.92
N PHE A 51 6.60 -38.99 -25.99
CA PHE A 51 7.05 -37.60 -25.94
C PHE A 51 5.92 -36.66 -25.48
N LEU A 52 4.71 -36.78 -26.04
CA LEU A 52 3.56 -35.99 -25.58
C LEU A 52 3.24 -36.27 -24.11
N GLY A 53 3.24 -37.55 -23.71
CA GLY A 53 3.04 -37.94 -22.31
C GLY A 53 4.08 -37.32 -21.39
N PHE A 54 5.35 -37.35 -21.79
CA PHE A 54 6.45 -36.74 -21.05
C PHE A 54 6.26 -35.22 -20.89
N VAL A 55 5.94 -34.50 -21.97
CA VAL A 55 5.69 -33.06 -21.94
C VAL A 55 4.52 -32.71 -21.01
N LEU A 56 3.41 -33.45 -21.10
CA LEU A 56 2.26 -33.24 -20.21
C LEU A 56 2.59 -33.49 -18.74
N ILE A 57 3.37 -34.53 -18.44
CA ILE A 57 3.79 -34.83 -17.07
C ILE A 57 4.76 -33.76 -16.54
N SER A 58 5.69 -33.29 -17.36
CA SER A 58 6.63 -32.23 -16.96
C SER A 58 5.91 -30.91 -16.66
N THR A 59 5.01 -30.48 -17.55
CA THR A 59 4.25 -29.23 -17.40
C THR A 59 3.29 -29.27 -16.21
N THR A 60 2.62 -30.40 -15.98
CA THR A 60 1.75 -30.56 -14.79
C THR A 60 2.54 -30.54 -13.49
N ARG A 61 3.76 -31.08 -13.46
CA ARG A 61 4.65 -31.00 -12.29
C ARG A 61 5.11 -29.58 -12.00
N GLU A 62 5.46 -28.82 -13.04
CA GLU A 62 5.85 -27.42 -12.89
C GLU A 62 4.70 -26.55 -12.37
N LEU A 63 3.49 -26.72 -12.93
CA LEU A 63 2.29 -26.03 -12.47
C LEU A 63 1.95 -26.38 -11.02
N ALA A 64 2.04 -27.66 -10.65
CA ALA A 64 1.79 -28.11 -9.28
C ALA A 64 2.80 -27.54 -8.27
N ALA A 65 4.04 -27.24 -8.68
CA ALA A 65 5.04 -26.61 -7.83
C ALA A 65 4.82 -25.10 -7.65
N LEU A 66 4.16 -24.43 -8.60
CA LEU A 66 3.91 -22.99 -8.56
C LEU A 66 2.65 -22.60 -7.78
N GLU A 67 1.60 -23.44 -7.82
CA GLU A 67 0.35 -23.19 -7.08
C GLU A 67 0.56 -22.92 -5.58
N PRO A 68 1.34 -23.71 -4.81
CA PRO A 68 1.52 -23.44 -3.37
C PRO A 68 2.21 -22.10 -3.12
N ARG A 69 3.15 -21.70 -3.98
CA ARG A 69 3.83 -20.40 -3.85
C ARG A 69 2.89 -19.23 -4.11
N LEU A 70 1.96 -19.39 -5.07
CA LEU A 70 0.92 -18.39 -5.33
C LEU A 70 -0.05 -18.28 -4.17
N GLU A 71 -0.45 -19.42 -3.58
CA GLU A 71 -1.33 -19.43 -2.40
C GLU A 71 -0.67 -18.77 -1.19
N GLU A 72 0.60 -19.07 -0.92
CA GLU A 72 1.40 -18.45 0.14
C GLU A 72 1.49 -16.93 -0.05
N THR A 73 1.90 -16.49 -1.23
CA THR A 73 2.00 -15.05 -1.56
C THR A 73 0.65 -14.34 -1.44
N ARG A 74 -0.45 -14.99 -1.86
CA ARG A 74 -1.82 -14.44 -1.71
C ARG A 74 -2.23 -14.34 -0.24
N ALA A 75 -1.89 -15.33 0.58
CA ALA A 75 -2.18 -15.34 2.00
C ALA A 75 -1.42 -14.22 2.73
N GLU A 76 -0.12 -14.08 2.42
CA GLU A 76 0.72 -12.99 2.94
C GLU A 76 0.19 -11.62 2.52
N HIS A 77 -0.14 -11.43 1.24
CA HIS A 77 -0.68 -10.18 0.74
C HIS A 77 -2.00 -9.81 1.43
N LYS A 78 -2.91 -10.76 1.67
CA LYS A 78 -4.13 -10.53 2.44
C LYS A 78 -3.83 -10.07 3.86
N ARG A 79 -2.85 -10.69 4.52
CA ARG A 79 -2.44 -10.36 5.89
C ARG A 79 -1.84 -8.95 5.96
N PHE A 80 -0.92 -8.60 5.05
CA PHE A 80 -0.34 -7.27 4.98
C PHE A 80 -1.35 -6.18 4.60
N LYS A 81 -2.32 -6.49 3.73
CA LYS A 81 -3.38 -5.55 3.38
C LYS A 81 -4.17 -5.12 4.62
N ALA A 82 -4.52 -6.05 5.50
CA ALA A 82 -5.22 -5.76 6.76
C ALA A 82 -4.37 -4.89 7.70
N PHE A 83 -3.07 -5.18 7.83
CA PHE A 83 -2.16 -4.35 8.64
C PHE A 83 -1.99 -2.94 8.07
N LEU A 84 -1.91 -2.79 6.74
CA LEU A 84 -1.77 -1.49 6.09
C LEU A 84 -3.03 -0.64 6.24
N THR A 85 -4.22 -1.23 6.19
CA THR A 85 -5.47 -0.50 6.43
C THR A 85 -5.55 0.01 7.86
N GLU A 86 -5.16 -0.81 8.84
CA GLU A 86 -5.11 -0.40 10.24
C GLU A 86 -4.10 0.73 10.45
N LYS A 87 -2.89 0.58 9.90
CA LYS A 87 -1.84 1.59 9.98
C LYS A 87 -2.29 2.94 9.38
N ARG A 88 -2.98 2.93 8.24
CA ARG A 88 -3.53 4.16 7.64
C ARG A 88 -4.61 4.80 8.50
N HIS A 89 -5.43 4.00 9.18
CA HIS A 89 -6.43 4.51 10.11
C HIS A 89 -5.76 5.23 11.29
N GLN A 90 -4.73 4.62 11.88
CA GLN A 90 -3.94 5.24 12.95
C GLN A 90 -3.22 6.51 12.50
N GLU A 91 -2.67 6.54 11.28
CA GLU A 91 -2.07 7.75 10.71
C GLU A 91 -3.09 8.88 10.56
N THR A 92 -4.30 8.56 10.11
CA THR A 92 -5.38 9.55 9.97
C THR A 92 -5.77 10.13 11.33
N ILE A 93 -5.85 9.29 12.37
CA ILE A 93 -6.12 9.74 13.75
C ILE A 93 -4.97 10.65 14.22
N ARG A 94 -3.72 10.23 14.05
CA ARG A 94 -2.55 11.01 14.42
C ARG A 94 -2.56 12.38 13.75
N ASP A 95 -2.81 12.43 12.45
CA ASP A 95 -2.79 13.68 11.69
C ASP A 95 -3.93 14.61 12.16
N SER A 96 -5.10 14.05 12.52
CA SER A 96 -6.19 14.82 13.13
C SER A 96 -5.82 15.39 14.50
N LEU A 97 -5.10 14.63 15.33
CA LEU A 97 -4.65 15.07 16.64
C LEU A 97 -3.57 16.14 16.54
N VAL A 98 -2.62 15.98 15.61
CA VAL A 98 -1.58 16.99 15.35
C VAL A 98 -2.21 18.31 14.90
N ALA A 99 -3.23 18.27 14.04
CA ALA A 99 -3.96 19.46 13.63
C ALA A 99 -4.66 20.15 14.82
N GLN A 100 -5.33 19.38 15.69
CA GLN A 100 -6.00 19.91 16.89
C GLN A 100 -5.00 20.52 17.88
N ILE A 101 -3.88 19.85 18.14
CA ILE A 101 -2.81 20.36 19.00
C ILE A 101 -2.24 21.66 18.43
N GLY A 102 -2.10 21.76 17.11
CA GLY A 102 -1.68 22.98 16.43
C GLY A 102 -2.58 24.17 16.78
N VAL A 103 -3.90 24.00 16.67
CA VAL A 103 -4.88 25.06 17.00
C VAL A 103 -4.84 25.42 18.49
N ILE A 104 -4.75 24.43 19.39
CA ILE A 104 -4.66 24.69 20.83
C ILE A 104 -3.39 25.49 21.14
N ARG A 105 -2.25 25.10 20.56
CA ARG A 105 -0.97 25.79 20.78
C ARG A 105 -0.99 27.23 20.27
N THR A 106 -1.66 27.51 19.16
CA THR A 106 -1.79 28.91 18.69
C THR A 106 -2.62 29.75 19.65
N VAL A 107 -3.74 29.22 20.13
CA VAL A 107 -4.60 29.93 21.10
C VAL A 107 -3.89 30.16 22.44
N ASP A 108 -3.13 29.16 22.90
CA ASP A 108 -2.40 29.24 24.16
C ASP A 108 -1.18 30.18 24.08
N GLY A 109 -0.50 30.19 22.93
CA GLY A 109 0.60 31.13 22.66
C GLY A 109 0.17 32.59 22.78
N ASP A 110 -0.98 32.95 22.22
CA ASP A 110 -1.48 34.33 22.25
C ASP A 110 -1.98 34.75 23.66
N ARG A 111 -2.45 33.79 24.46
CA ARG A 111 -3.02 34.05 25.80
C ARG A 111 -2.01 34.67 26.77
N TYR A 112 -0.75 34.25 26.72
CA TYR A 112 0.28 34.72 27.67
C TYR A 112 1.10 35.89 27.15
N VAL A 113 1.08 36.15 25.83
CA VAL A 113 1.78 37.29 25.23
C VAL A 113 1.17 38.61 25.68
N TRP A 114 -0.16 38.74 25.64
CA TRP A 114 -0.83 40.01 25.96
C TRP A 114 -0.66 40.50 27.40
N PRO A 115 -0.85 39.65 28.43
CA PRO A 115 -0.60 40.06 29.81
C PRO A 115 0.85 40.49 30.03
N HIS A 116 1.81 39.80 29.40
CA HIS A 116 3.22 40.14 29.52
C HIS A 116 3.56 41.46 28.83
N VAL A 117 3.04 41.69 27.62
CA VAL A 117 3.20 42.97 26.91
C VAL A 117 2.58 44.10 27.73
N LEU A 118 1.38 43.90 28.31
CA LEU A 118 0.73 44.91 29.13
C LEU A 118 1.55 45.25 30.39
N ASP A 119 2.10 44.22 31.07
CA ASP A 119 2.96 44.41 32.24
C ASP A 119 4.22 45.23 31.89
N GLU A 120 4.93 44.85 30.82
CA GLU A 120 6.11 45.59 30.36
C GLU A 120 5.79 47.02 29.93
N VAL A 121 4.64 47.26 29.26
CA VAL A 121 4.20 48.61 28.93
C VAL A 121 3.92 49.41 30.20
N THR A 122 3.22 48.85 31.19
CA THR A 122 2.95 49.56 32.45
C THR A 122 4.21 49.88 33.24
N LYS A 123 5.25 49.03 33.20
CA LYS A 123 6.57 49.34 33.79
C LYS A 123 7.29 50.48 33.08
N ALA A 124 7.07 50.62 31.78
CA ALA A 124 7.67 51.67 30.96
C ALA A 124 6.93 53.02 31.05
N LEU A 125 5.74 53.08 31.65
CA LEU A 125 4.96 54.31 31.76
C LEU A 125 5.58 55.30 32.77
N PRO A 126 5.68 56.60 32.44
CA PRO A 126 6.11 57.63 33.39
C PRO A 126 5.19 57.73 34.61
N ALA A 127 5.74 58.14 35.76
CA ALA A 127 4.98 58.37 36.97
C ALA A 127 3.82 59.36 36.73
N TYR A 128 2.66 59.07 37.32
CA TYR A 128 1.42 59.86 37.19
C TYR A 128 0.79 59.87 35.78
N THR A 129 1.10 58.90 34.93
CA THR A 129 0.41 58.73 33.63
C THR A 129 -0.45 57.47 33.61
N TRP A 130 -1.56 57.49 32.88
CA TRP A 130 -2.39 56.30 32.66
C TRP A 130 -2.71 56.08 31.18
N LEU A 131 -2.82 54.81 30.81
CA LEU A 131 -3.17 54.37 29.47
C LEU A 131 -4.66 54.52 29.24
N VAL A 132 -5.04 55.16 28.14
CA VAL A 132 -6.45 55.34 27.75
C VAL A 132 -6.84 54.33 26.66
N ASP A 133 -5.94 54.12 25.69
CA ASP A 133 -6.17 53.18 24.59
C ASP A 133 -4.85 52.56 24.11
N MET A 134 -4.91 51.28 23.73
CA MET A 134 -3.80 50.52 23.16
C MET A 134 -4.29 49.71 21.95
N GLY A 135 -3.77 50.06 20.78
CA GLY A 135 -4.07 49.38 19.52
C GLY A 135 -2.84 48.70 18.91
N ILE A 136 -3.07 47.61 18.18
CA ILE A 136 -2.06 47.02 17.29
C ILE A 136 -2.06 47.85 16.02
N GLY A 137 -1.00 48.62 15.79
CA GLY A 137 -0.79 49.31 14.51
C GLY A 137 -0.32 48.30 13.46
N ALA A 138 -0.87 48.37 12.25
CA ALA A 138 -0.33 47.61 11.13
C ALA A 138 1.16 47.96 10.98
N ALA A 139 2.03 46.96 11.15
CA ALA A 139 3.45 47.12 10.89
C ALA A 139 3.62 47.69 9.48
N ALA A 140 4.32 48.83 9.35
CA ALA A 140 4.72 49.33 8.04
C ALA A 140 5.39 48.17 7.28
N PRO A 141 5.05 47.92 6.00
CA PRO A 141 5.64 46.82 5.26
C PRO A 141 7.16 46.96 5.35
N SER A 142 7.81 46.01 6.04
CA SER A 142 9.27 45.94 6.05
C SER A 142 9.66 45.86 4.58
N ALA A 143 10.42 46.85 4.09
CA ALA A 143 10.93 46.85 2.74
C ALA A 143 11.50 45.46 2.44
N ALA A 144 10.86 44.73 1.52
CA ALA A 144 11.34 43.43 1.09
C ALA A 144 12.81 43.61 0.68
N PRO A 145 13.74 42.76 1.14
CA PRO A 145 15.10 42.83 0.63
C PRO A 145 15.01 42.64 -0.88
N ALA A 146 15.61 43.56 -1.62
CA ALA A 146 15.62 43.55 -3.08
C ALA A 146 15.95 42.14 -3.57
N ALA A 147 15.10 41.62 -4.46
CA ALA A 147 15.22 40.30 -5.01
C ALA A 147 16.62 40.07 -5.59
N ALA A 148 17.46 39.35 -4.86
CA ALA A 148 18.61 38.67 -5.42
C ALA A 148 18.11 37.32 -5.95
N ALA A 149 17.82 37.28 -7.24
CA ALA A 149 17.56 36.05 -7.96
C ALA A 149 18.76 35.10 -7.81
N THR A 150 18.59 34.00 -7.08
CA THR A 150 19.48 32.84 -7.21
C THR A 150 18.68 31.56 -7.01
N ALA A 151 19.00 30.57 -7.83
CA ALA A 151 18.20 29.39 -8.14
C ALA A 151 17.76 28.56 -6.91
N ALA A 152 16.52 28.08 -6.97
CA ALA A 152 15.91 27.19 -5.99
C ALA A 152 16.60 25.81 -5.98
N THR A 153 17.34 25.52 -4.92
CA THR A 153 17.57 24.16 -4.42
C THR A 153 16.45 23.85 -3.43
N PRO A 154 15.90 22.60 -3.35
CA PRO A 154 14.80 22.30 -2.44
C PRO A 154 15.30 22.40 -0.99
N ALA A 155 15.03 23.54 -0.35
CA ALA A 155 15.38 23.79 1.03
C ALA A 155 14.36 23.12 1.96
N ASP A 156 14.90 22.35 2.87
CA ASP A 156 14.28 21.61 3.96
C ASP A 156 13.30 22.49 4.78
N SER A 157 12.05 22.03 4.93
CA SER A 157 10.98 22.76 5.64
C SER A 157 11.20 22.90 7.16
N ALA A 158 12.28 22.32 7.69
CA ALA A 158 12.57 22.27 9.12
C ALA A 158 13.30 23.51 9.70
N ALA A 159 13.74 24.45 8.86
CA ALA A 159 14.54 25.60 9.30
C ALA A 159 13.91 26.96 9.00
N ARG A 160 12.58 27.10 9.15
CA ARG A 160 11.97 28.44 9.15
C ARG A 160 12.24 29.11 10.48
N ALA A 161 13.31 29.91 10.54
CA ALA A 161 13.59 30.80 11.66
C ALA A 161 12.33 31.65 11.98
N PRO A 162 12.05 31.92 13.27
CA PRO A 162 10.89 32.73 13.62
C PRO A 162 11.03 34.10 12.95
N VAL A 163 10.09 34.39 12.04
CA VAL A 163 9.98 35.71 11.44
C VAL A 163 9.51 36.64 12.56
N HIS A 164 10.44 37.37 13.17
CA HIS A 164 10.10 38.47 14.07
C HIS A 164 9.48 39.58 13.22
N VAL A 165 8.16 39.56 13.10
CA VAL A 165 7.42 40.67 12.51
C VAL A 165 7.57 41.84 13.49
N PRO A 166 8.14 42.98 13.09
CA PRO A 166 8.21 44.15 13.97
C PRO A 166 6.79 44.64 14.22
N VAL A 167 6.28 44.42 15.44
CA VAL A 167 4.96 44.90 15.85
C VAL A 167 5.10 46.34 16.35
N SER A 168 4.40 47.27 15.72
CA SER A 168 4.33 48.66 16.17
C SER A 168 3.04 48.89 16.97
N PHE A 169 3.14 49.54 18.13
CA PHE A 169 2.01 49.88 18.97
C PHE A 169 1.79 51.39 18.98
N THR A 170 0.54 51.82 18.87
CA THR A 170 0.13 53.21 19.08
C THR A 170 -0.41 53.35 20.49
N LEU A 171 0.24 54.15 21.32
CA LEU A 171 -0.12 54.39 22.72
C LEU A 171 -0.72 55.79 22.86
N ASN A 172 -1.94 55.88 23.41
CA ASN A 172 -2.57 57.15 23.74
C ASN A 172 -2.71 57.28 25.26
N GLY A 173 -1.99 58.25 25.83
CA GLY A 173 -1.92 58.48 27.28
C GLY A 173 -2.33 59.90 27.66
N ARG A 174 -2.83 60.05 28.88
CA ARG A 174 -3.08 61.35 29.52
C ARG A 174 -2.24 61.47 30.79
N THR A 175 -1.82 62.70 31.09
CA THR A 175 -1.14 63.12 32.31
C THR A 175 -2.15 63.68 33.31
#